data_AF-A0A7S4R0F1-F1
#
_entry.id   AF-A0A7S4R0F1-F1
#
_cell.length_a   1.000
_cell.length_b   1.000
_cell.length_c   1.000
_cell.angle_alpha   90.00
_cell.angle_beta   90.00
_cell.angle_gamma   90.00
#
_symmetry.space_group_name_H-M   'P 1'
#
loop_
_entity.id
_entity.type
_entity.pdbx_description
1 polymer ?
#
loop_
_entity_poly.entity_id
_entity_poly.type
_entity_poly.pdbx_seq_one_letter_code
_entity_poly.pdbx_strand_id
1 'polypeptide(L)'
;SSHFGSRPPGPERCRPGMGLNGVPAMDCPERPEAAMELPRAKLTSNCNFCGGRISPGDTIYPVEQPKERRSRAGLEWLHYPCACKLGGGTPPPVPLCKHLARSGTCSYGERCFFVHRPEAATAALERVRARRTNPNAKIANRGEGRRNRVKNDSRSSVFRRWLLDTYGIDALRQGSGVLDIAGGKGELAWELLNLNAVPAVVVEPRLLDFSSCAGKFKYGIYWRNPIFHRYLHTACEPERATLAPFHLRLLLEPPVVAWATGREEPPAEGDEAFAAWTRRARSLQWTRRGLHEEEFEEAGPGSSEHEVASDIGLGGTGGGCEGSCSDGNDGPPGVPGWEDPRKDGKDAPPDDPGDGEVVASASQALALLRDCSMVAALHPDQAAEHAVALALELRRPFAVVPCCVYSAQFPRRRTPGGAPVRTYDDLLDYLQGMDPRIRREHLDFEGKSAVLFMTAGDAASAGSDRQTDRDRQRQTK
;
A
#
# COMPACT_ATOMS: atom_id res chain seq x y z
N SER A 1 63.81 -53.49 -10.89
CA SER A 1 63.56 -54.42 -11.99
C SER A 1 62.08 -54.79 -12.01
N SER A 2 61.39 -54.49 -13.12
CA SER A 2 60.20 -55.18 -13.71
C SER A 2 58.99 -55.50 -12.81
N HIS A 3 57.71 -55.34 -13.17
CA HIS A 3 56.93 -54.78 -14.28
C HIS A 3 55.44 -55.10 -13.92
N PHE A 4 54.49 -54.20 -14.25
CA PHE A 4 53.06 -54.40 -14.66
C PHE A 4 52.11 -55.34 -13.87
N GLY A 5 50.81 -55.11 -13.66
CA GLY A 5 49.74 -54.19 -14.13
C GLY A 5 48.48 -54.51 -13.27
N SER A 6 47.29 -53.90 -13.32
CA SER A 6 46.60 -53.03 -14.28
C SER A 6 45.43 -52.37 -13.54
N ARG A 7 45.26 -51.05 -13.63
CA ARG A 7 44.03 -50.32 -13.22
C ARG A 7 43.38 -49.71 -14.47
N PRO A 8 42.04 -49.65 -14.56
CA PRO A 8 41.30 -49.26 -15.77
C PRO A 8 41.44 -47.77 -16.11
N PRO A 9 41.20 -47.37 -17.37
CA PRO A 9 41.38 -45.99 -17.83
C PRO A 9 40.32 -45.07 -17.22
N GLY A 10 40.77 -44.01 -16.55
CA GLY A 10 39.92 -42.88 -16.21
C GLY A 10 39.69 -42.02 -17.46
N PRO A 11 38.47 -41.52 -17.71
CA PRO A 11 38.24 -40.61 -18.82
C PRO A 11 38.91 -39.26 -18.57
N GLU A 12 39.49 -38.75 -19.66
CA GLU A 12 40.44 -37.67 -19.78
C GLU A 12 39.93 -36.32 -19.28
N ARG A 13 40.84 -35.55 -18.68
CA ARG A 13 40.65 -34.13 -18.39
C ARG A 13 40.67 -33.34 -19.70
N CYS A 14 39.51 -33.03 -20.26
CA CYS A 14 39.38 -31.91 -21.20
C CYS A 14 39.60 -30.59 -20.44
N ARG A 15 40.66 -29.86 -20.81
CA ARG A 15 40.90 -28.48 -20.38
C ARG A 15 39.79 -27.59 -20.96
N PRO A 16 39.09 -26.76 -20.17
CA PRO A 16 38.14 -25.80 -20.71
C PRO A 16 38.89 -24.63 -21.35
N GLY A 17 38.65 -24.42 -22.65
CA GLY A 17 38.98 -23.16 -23.32
C GLY A 17 38.17 -22.02 -22.72
N MET A 18 38.84 -20.93 -22.36
CA MET A 18 38.23 -19.73 -21.80
C MET A 18 37.34 -19.05 -22.84
N GLY A 19 36.04 -19.01 -22.57
CA GLY A 19 35.07 -18.12 -23.20
C GLY A 19 34.61 -17.06 -22.19
N LEU A 20 34.54 -15.80 -22.62
CA LEU A 20 34.04 -14.68 -21.84
C LEU A 20 32.52 -14.83 -21.65
N ASN A 21 32.05 -14.81 -20.39
CA ASN A 21 30.66 -14.92 -19.92
C ASN A 21 30.09 -16.36 -19.73
N GLY A 22 30.80 -17.19 -18.98
CA GLY A 22 30.41 -18.56 -18.63
C GLY A 22 29.08 -18.74 -17.89
N VAL A 23 28.01 -18.98 -18.65
CA VAL A 23 26.87 -19.82 -18.23
C VAL A 23 26.57 -20.77 -19.38
N PRO A 24 26.66 -22.11 -19.20
CA PRO A 24 26.29 -23.05 -20.25
C PRO A 24 24.77 -23.02 -20.46
N ALA A 25 24.35 -22.86 -21.71
CA ALA A 25 22.98 -23.16 -22.14
C ALA A 25 22.77 -24.67 -22.00
N MET A 26 22.25 -25.07 -20.84
CA MET A 26 21.76 -26.42 -20.61
C MET A 26 20.41 -26.54 -21.30
N ASP A 27 20.33 -27.45 -22.27
CA ASP A 27 19.07 -27.92 -22.85
C ASP A 27 18.05 -28.16 -21.74
N CYS A 28 16.88 -27.54 -21.90
CA CYS A 28 15.76 -27.69 -20.98
C CYS A 28 15.29 -29.14 -21.06
N PRO A 29 15.44 -29.96 -20.00
CA PRO A 29 14.78 -31.25 -20.02
C PRO A 29 13.28 -30.95 -19.99
N GLU A 30 12.58 -31.35 -21.05
CA GLU A 30 11.11 -31.41 -21.06
C GLU A 30 10.68 -32.04 -19.74
N ARG A 31 9.96 -31.26 -18.93
CA ARG A 31 9.47 -31.70 -17.62
C ARG A 31 8.66 -32.98 -17.88
N PRO A 32 8.97 -34.13 -17.24
CA PRO A 32 8.01 -35.21 -17.21
C PRO A 32 6.72 -34.66 -16.60
N GLU A 33 5.57 -35.07 -17.15
CA GLU A 33 4.21 -34.73 -16.71
C GLU A 33 4.00 -35.17 -15.24
N ALA A 34 4.64 -34.49 -14.29
CA ALA A 34 4.32 -34.59 -12.89
C ALA A 34 2.88 -34.10 -12.77
N ALA A 35 1.97 -35.02 -12.41
CA ALA A 35 0.55 -34.78 -12.27
C ALA A 35 0.30 -33.45 -11.57
N MET A 36 -0.04 -32.44 -12.36
CA MET A 36 -0.21 -31.08 -11.86
C MET A 36 -1.40 -31.08 -10.92
N GLU A 37 -1.19 -30.73 -9.65
CA GLU A 37 -2.30 -30.65 -8.69
C GLU A 37 -3.33 -29.63 -9.19
N LEU A 38 -4.52 -30.12 -9.53
CA LEU A 38 -5.59 -29.29 -10.05
C LEU A 38 -6.09 -28.33 -8.96
N PRO A 39 -6.33 -27.05 -9.29
CA PRO A 39 -6.87 -26.11 -8.34
C PRO A 39 -8.27 -26.54 -7.90
N ARG A 40 -8.54 -26.38 -6.60
CA ARG A 40 -9.87 -26.59 -6.02
C ARG A 40 -10.57 -25.27 -5.79
N ALA A 41 -11.87 -25.23 -6.09
CA ALA A 41 -12.69 -24.08 -5.84
C ALA A 41 -12.68 -23.74 -4.34
N LYS A 42 -12.50 -22.46 -4.02
CA LYS A 42 -12.59 -21.95 -2.64
C LYS A 42 -13.93 -21.29 -2.36
N LEU A 43 -14.65 -20.92 -3.40
CA LEU A 43 -15.91 -20.20 -3.36
C LEU A 43 -16.87 -20.87 -4.31
N THR A 44 -18.15 -20.70 -4.01
CA THR A 44 -19.23 -21.12 -4.89
C THR A 44 -19.28 -20.19 -6.10
N SER A 45 -19.36 -20.77 -7.30
CA SER A 45 -19.57 -20.05 -8.55
C SER A 45 -20.41 -20.88 -9.52
N ASN A 46 -20.77 -20.32 -10.67
CA ASN A 46 -21.43 -21.08 -11.73
C ASN A 46 -20.40 -21.51 -12.78
N CYS A 47 -20.56 -22.72 -13.30
CA CYS A 47 -19.80 -23.18 -14.46
C CYS A 47 -20.53 -22.76 -15.73
N ASN A 48 -19.92 -21.90 -16.53
CA ASN A 48 -20.52 -21.38 -17.76
C ASN A 48 -20.65 -22.43 -18.88
N PHE A 49 -20.04 -23.60 -18.73
CA PHE A 49 -20.15 -24.70 -19.69
C PHE A 49 -21.39 -25.58 -19.45
N CYS A 50 -21.60 -26.04 -18.21
CA CYS A 50 -22.73 -26.93 -17.88
C CYS A 50 -23.91 -26.22 -17.21
N GLY A 51 -23.77 -24.94 -16.83
CA GLY A 51 -24.75 -24.20 -16.04
C GLY A 51 -24.84 -24.63 -14.56
N GLY A 52 -24.11 -25.68 -14.17
CA GLY A 52 -24.08 -26.22 -12.81
C GLY A 52 -23.29 -25.35 -11.84
N ARG A 53 -23.56 -25.54 -10.54
CA ARG A 53 -22.85 -24.85 -9.46
C ARG A 53 -21.51 -25.55 -9.19
N ILE A 54 -20.44 -24.76 -9.16
CA ILE A 54 -19.13 -25.12 -8.64
C ILE A 54 -19.17 -24.87 -7.13
N SER A 55 -18.90 -25.89 -6.33
CA SER A 55 -18.87 -25.82 -4.87
C SER A 55 -17.44 -25.79 -4.34
N PRO A 56 -17.19 -25.22 -3.15
CA PRO A 56 -15.88 -25.30 -2.50
C PRO A 56 -15.38 -26.74 -2.41
N GLY A 57 -14.14 -26.99 -2.84
CA GLY A 57 -13.54 -28.32 -2.92
C GLY A 57 -13.56 -28.95 -4.31
N ASP A 58 -14.45 -28.52 -5.21
CA ASP A 58 -14.53 -29.03 -6.58
C ASP A 58 -13.24 -28.74 -7.36
N THR A 59 -12.77 -29.70 -8.16
CA THR A 59 -11.65 -29.47 -9.08
C THR A 59 -12.08 -28.58 -10.22
N ILE A 60 -11.38 -27.47 -10.40
CA ILE A 60 -11.67 -26.45 -11.40
C ILE A 60 -10.50 -26.27 -12.37
N TYR A 61 -10.77 -25.67 -13.51
CA TYR A 61 -9.76 -25.39 -14.53
C TYR A 61 -10.03 -24.04 -15.22
N PRO A 62 -9.00 -23.20 -15.42
CA PRO A 62 -9.17 -21.90 -16.06
C PRO A 62 -9.15 -22.03 -17.58
N VAL A 63 -10.07 -21.34 -18.24
CA VAL A 63 -10.16 -21.28 -19.71
C VAL A 63 -10.20 -19.81 -20.15
N GLU A 64 -9.42 -19.47 -21.17
CA GLU A 64 -9.50 -18.16 -21.83
C GLU A 64 -10.65 -18.14 -22.83
N GLN A 65 -11.55 -17.16 -22.71
CA GLN A 65 -12.58 -16.96 -23.72
C GLN A 65 -12.03 -16.24 -24.97
N PRO A 66 -12.49 -16.64 -26.18
CA PRO A 66 -12.26 -15.86 -27.39
C PRO A 66 -12.82 -14.44 -27.25
N LYS A 67 -12.13 -13.45 -27.83
CA LYS A 67 -12.57 -12.05 -27.80
C LYS A 67 -13.80 -11.87 -28.69
N GLU A 68 -15.00 -11.81 -28.11
CA GLU A 68 -16.13 -11.14 -28.77
C GLU A 68 -16.10 -9.63 -28.48
N ARG A 69 -16.58 -8.84 -29.45
CA ARG A 69 -16.34 -7.38 -29.55
C ARG A 69 -16.58 -6.63 -28.23
N ARG A 70 -15.54 -5.89 -27.80
CA ARG A 70 -15.49 -4.85 -26.74
C ARG A 70 -15.24 -5.26 -25.28
N SER A 71 -14.94 -6.51 -24.95
CA SER A 71 -14.39 -6.86 -23.62
C SER A 71 -13.00 -7.50 -23.72
N ARG A 72 -12.15 -7.29 -22.69
CA ARG A 72 -10.86 -7.99 -22.59
C ARG A 72 -11.15 -9.49 -22.47
N ALA A 73 -10.33 -10.34 -23.11
CA ALA A 73 -10.41 -11.79 -22.94
C ALA A 73 -10.52 -12.13 -21.45
N GLY A 74 -11.67 -12.69 -21.06
CA GLY A 74 -12.00 -13.04 -19.69
C GLY A 74 -11.47 -14.43 -19.40
N LEU A 75 -10.87 -14.59 -18.22
CA LEU A 75 -10.51 -15.91 -17.70
C LEU A 75 -11.71 -16.46 -16.92
N GLU A 76 -12.20 -17.62 -17.33
CA GLU A 76 -13.32 -18.30 -16.69
C GLU A 76 -12.89 -19.58 -16.00
N TRP A 77 -13.53 -19.89 -14.88
CA TRP A 77 -13.29 -21.13 -14.15
C TRP A 77 -14.43 -22.11 -14.42
N LEU A 78 -14.09 -23.27 -14.96
CA LEU A 78 -15.04 -24.36 -15.21
C LEU A 78 -14.74 -25.53 -14.26
N HIS A 79 -15.70 -26.44 -14.07
CA HIS A 79 -15.35 -27.76 -13.53
C HIS A 79 -14.31 -28.41 -14.45
N TYR A 80 -13.31 -29.09 -13.88
CA TYR A 80 -12.26 -29.75 -14.67
C TYR A 80 -12.82 -30.70 -15.75
N PRO A 81 -13.85 -31.54 -15.49
CA PRO A 81 -14.48 -32.36 -16.54
C PRO A 81 -15.12 -31.53 -17.67
N CYS A 82 -15.68 -30.35 -17.34
CA CYS A 82 -16.27 -29.46 -18.34
C CYS A 82 -15.20 -28.83 -19.23
N ALA A 83 -14.06 -28.44 -18.65
CA ALA A 83 -12.91 -27.97 -19.43
C ALA A 83 -12.36 -29.06 -20.36
N CYS A 84 -12.31 -30.33 -19.91
CA CYS A 84 -11.90 -31.45 -20.76
C CYS A 84 -12.85 -31.67 -21.93
N LYS A 85 -14.16 -31.58 -21.69
CA LYS A 85 -15.16 -31.66 -22.76
C LYS A 85 -15.00 -30.53 -23.79
N LEU A 86 -14.74 -29.31 -23.31
CA LEU A 86 -14.52 -28.16 -24.18
C LEU A 86 -13.28 -28.34 -25.09
N GLY A 87 -12.21 -28.93 -24.59
CA GLY A 87 -10.99 -29.22 -25.36
C GLY A 87 -10.99 -30.55 -26.12
N GLY A 88 -12.16 -31.19 -26.31
CA GLY A 88 -12.27 -32.40 -27.13
C GLY A 88 -11.79 -33.70 -26.46
N GLY A 89 -11.79 -33.75 -25.12
CA GLY A 89 -11.38 -34.91 -24.32
C GLY A 89 -10.23 -34.60 -23.37
N THR A 90 -9.44 -33.57 -23.67
CA THR A 90 -8.37 -33.04 -22.82
C THR A 90 -8.63 -31.57 -22.52
N PRO A 91 -8.23 -31.03 -21.36
CA PRO A 91 -8.45 -29.62 -21.06
C PRO A 91 -7.63 -28.73 -22.03
N PRO A 92 -8.09 -27.51 -22.33
CA PRO A 92 -7.33 -26.56 -23.14
C PRO A 92 -6.01 -26.16 -22.45
N PRO A 93 -5.04 -25.59 -23.19
CA PRO A 93 -3.77 -25.17 -22.61
C PRO A 93 -3.95 -24.19 -21.44
N VAL A 94 -3.13 -24.34 -20.41
CA VAL A 94 -3.16 -23.43 -19.26
C VAL A 94 -2.81 -22.00 -19.69
N PRO A 95 -3.60 -20.99 -19.28
CA PRO A 95 -3.34 -19.59 -19.59
C PRO A 95 -1.99 -19.07 -19.04
N LEU A 96 -1.50 -17.97 -19.63
CA LEU A 96 -0.28 -17.28 -19.16
C LEU A 96 -0.52 -16.65 -17.77
N CYS A 97 0.47 -16.76 -16.89
CA CYS A 97 0.40 -16.10 -15.59
C CYS A 97 0.34 -14.58 -15.74
N LYS A 98 -0.81 -14.01 -15.35
CA LYS A 98 -1.05 -12.56 -15.37
C LYS A 98 -0.06 -11.77 -14.49
N HIS A 99 0.43 -12.36 -13.40
CA HIS A 99 1.41 -11.70 -12.52
C HIS A 99 2.75 -11.59 -13.23
N LEU A 100 3.30 -12.71 -13.73
CA LEU A 100 4.54 -12.72 -14.52
C LEU A 100 4.45 -11.78 -15.72
N ALA A 101 3.36 -11.85 -16.48
CA ALA A 101 3.14 -11.00 -17.66
C ALA A 101 3.05 -9.50 -17.31
N ARG A 102 2.70 -9.15 -16.07
CA ARG A 102 2.56 -7.76 -15.62
C ARG A 102 3.84 -7.21 -15.01
N SER A 103 4.45 -7.91 -14.07
CA SER A 103 5.57 -7.43 -13.25
C SER A 103 6.92 -8.08 -13.60
N GLY A 104 6.92 -9.10 -14.46
CA GLY A 104 8.12 -9.90 -14.74
C GLY A 104 8.41 -10.96 -13.69
N THR A 105 7.64 -10.97 -12.59
CA THR A 105 7.82 -11.86 -11.45
C THR A 105 6.47 -12.38 -10.96
N CYS A 106 6.46 -13.57 -10.36
CA CYS A 106 5.28 -14.14 -9.70
C CYS A 106 5.69 -14.70 -8.35
N SER A 107 4.98 -14.34 -7.28
CA SER A 107 5.27 -14.79 -5.91
C SER A 107 5.11 -16.30 -5.72
N TYR A 108 4.41 -17.00 -6.62
CA TYR A 108 4.31 -18.46 -6.60
C TYR A 108 5.50 -19.16 -7.26
N GLY A 109 6.34 -18.44 -8.02
CA GLY A 109 7.51 -19.02 -8.69
C GLY A 109 7.15 -20.26 -9.52
N GLU A 110 7.90 -21.34 -9.33
CA GLU A 110 7.70 -22.64 -10.00
C GLU A 110 6.46 -23.40 -9.53
N ARG A 111 5.85 -22.99 -8.41
CA ARG A 111 4.60 -23.56 -7.87
C ARG A 111 3.35 -22.91 -8.44
N CYS A 112 3.49 -21.95 -9.36
CA CYS A 112 2.37 -21.31 -10.00
C CYS A 112 1.66 -22.30 -10.92
N PHE A 113 0.33 -22.40 -10.80
CA PHE A 113 -0.47 -23.20 -11.72
C PHE A 113 -0.40 -22.67 -13.16
N PHE A 114 -0.31 -21.35 -13.33
CA PHE A 114 -0.29 -20.70 -14.64
C PHE A 114 1.09 -20.77 -15.31
N VAL A 115 1.11 -20.73 -16.64
CA VAL A 115 2.34 -20.84 -17.42
C VAL A 115 3.25 -19.62 -17.19
N HIS A 116 4.53 -19.88 -16.95
CA HIS A 116 5.59 -18.87 -16.87
C HIS A 116 6.50 -18.96 -18.10
N ARG A 117 6.40 -17.97 -19.00
CA ARG A 117 7.25 -17.86 -20.19
C ARG A 117 8.36 -16.81 -19.97
N PRO A 118 9.65 -17.14 -20.17
CA PRO A 118 10.74 -16.18 -20.01
C PRO A 118 10.56 -14.90 -20.83
N GLU A 119 10.06 -15.02 -22.06
CA GLU A 119 9.86 -13.89 -22.98
C GLU A 119 8.83 -12.90 -22.43
N ALA A 120 7.76 -13.43 -21.80
CA ALA A 120 6.75 -12.61 -21.17
C ALA A 120 7.30 -11.87 -19.93
N ALA A 121 8.21 -12.51 -19.19
CA ALA A 121 8.87 -11.91 -18.04
C ALA A 121 9.79 -10.76 -18.46
N THR A 122 10.66 -10.99 -19.45
CA THR A 122 11.57 -9.98 -20.01
C THR A 122 10.80 -8.77 -20.53
N ALA A 123 9.76 -8.99 -21.34
CA ALA A 123 8.93 -7.90 -21.87
C ALA A 123 8.22 -7.11 -20.75
N ALA A 124 7.85 -7.77 -19.65
CA ALA A 124 7.28 -7.09 -18.49
C ALA A 124 8.31 -6.22 -17.75
N LEU A 125 9.52 -6.74 -17.53
CA LEU A 125 10.61 -5.99 -16.90
C LEU A 125 11.01 -4.76 -17.73
N GLU A 126 11.05 -4.88 -19.05
CA GLU A 126 11.30 -3.75 -19.96
C GLU A 126 10.21 -2.68 -19.84
N ARG A 127 8.93 -3.07 -19.82
CA ARG A 127 7.81 -2.14 -19.57
C ARG A 127 7.94 -1.44 -18.22
N VAL A 128 8.34 -2.15 -17.17
CA VAL A 128 8.54 -1.58 -15.83
C VAL A 128 9.70 -0.60 -15.82
N ARG A 129 10.84 -0.95 -16.45
CA ARG A 129 12.00 -0.07 -16.60
C ARG A 129 11.65 1.20 -17.38
N ALA A 130 10.96 1.07 -18.51
CA ALA A 130 10.51 2.21 -19.32
C ALA A 130 9.58 3.16 -18.55
N ARG A 131 8.70 2.62 -17.69
CA ARG A 131 7.85 3.44 -16.81
C ARG A 131 8.64 4.21 -15.76
N ARG A 132 9.75 3.64 -15.25
CA ARG A 132 10.64 4.32 -14.30
C ARG A 132 11.40 5.48 -14.96
N THR A 133 11.83 5.29 -16.20
CA THR A 133 12.58 6.34 -16.93
C THR A 133 11.70 7.48 -17.44
N ASN A 134 10.39 7.25 -17.61
CA ASN A 134 9.45 8.29 -18.03
C ASN A 134 8.11 8.20 -17.29
N PRO A 135 8.06 8.57 -15.99
CA PRO A 135 6.86 8.44 -15.16
C PRO A 135 5.72 9.37 -15.60
N ASN A 136 6.03 10.43 -16.36
CA ASN A 136 5.05 11.38 -16.89
C ASN A 136 4.46 10.97 -18.25
N ALA A 137 4.90 9.84 -18.83
CA ALA A 137 4.27 9.29 -20.02
C ALA A 137 2.79 8.99 -19.73
N LYS A 138 1.87 9.69 -20.40
CA LYS A 138 0.42 9.52 -20.21
C LYS A 138 -0.01 8.12 -20.67
N ILE A 139 -0.18 7.18 -19.74
CA ILE A 139 -0.74 5.85 -20.03
C ILE A 139 -2.26 5.94 -20.10
N ALA A 140 -2.84 6.35 -21.22
CA ALA A 140 -4.30 6.47 -21.39
C ALA A 140 -5.01 5.10 -21.24
N ASN A 141 -5.31 4.71 -20.00
CA ASN A 141 -5.88 3.39 -19.69
C ASN A 141 -7.42 3.38 -19.69
N ARG A 142 -8.04 4.55 -19.90
CA ARG A 142 -9.48 4.76 -20.09
C ARG A 142 -9.82 5.45 -21.43
N GLY A 143 -8.84 5.59 -22.34
CA GLY A 143 -8.99 6.36 -23.58
C GLY A 143 -8.50 7.80 -23.46
N GLU A 144 -8.45 8.50 -24.59
CA GLU A 144 -7.97 9.89 -24.69
C GLU A 144 -8.84 10.86 -23.86
N GLY A 145 -8.21 11.86 -23.23
CA GLY A 145 -8.90 12.87 -22.41
C GLY A 145 -9.39 12.39 -21.03
N ARG A 146 -9.35 11.09 -20.72
CA ARG A 146 -9.77 10.56 -19.42
C ARG A 146 -8.59 10.38 -18.46
N ARG A 147 -8.78 10.73 -17.19
CA ARG A 147 -7.78 10.46 -16.14
C ARG A 147 -7.55 8.96 -16.03
N ASN A 148 -6.29 8.57 -15.92
CA ASN A 148 -5.91 7.18 -15.79
C ASN A 148 -6.47 6.58 -14.51
N ARG A 149 -7.04 5.38 -14.60
CA ARG A 149 -7.43 4.57 -13.44
C ARG A 149 -6.19 3.93 -12.83
N VAL A 150 -5.75 4.43 -11.69
CA VAL A 150 -4.76 3.72 -10.86
C VAL A 150 -5.51 2.64 -10.09
N LYS A 151 -5.06 1.39 -10.15
CA LYS A 151 -5.60 0.32 -9.31
C LYS A 151 -4.95 0.43 -7.94
N ASN A 152 -5.67 1.05 -7.02
CA ASN A 152 -5.15 1.47 -5.73
C ASN A 152 -5.40 0.43 -4.62
N ASP A 153 -5.34 -0.85 -5.00
CA ASP A 153 -5.86 -1.94 -4.17
C ASP A 153 -4.77 -2.47 -3.24
N SER A 154 -5.12 -2.71 -1.99
CA SER A 154 -4.29 -3.41 -0.99
C SER A 154 -2.94 -2.76 -0.64
N ARG A 155 -2.79 -1.43 -0.83
CA ARG A 155 -1.59 -0.68 -0.42
C ARG A 155 -1.24 -0.90 1.05
N SER A 156 -2.25 -0.82 1.93
CA SER A 156 -2.13 -1.06 3.37
C SER A 156 -1.51 -2.42 3.64
N SER A 157 -2.01 -3.48 2.99
CA SER A 157 -1.45 -4.83 3.15
C SER A 157 -0.07 -5.01 2.53
N VAL A 158 0.25 -4.35 1.42
CA VAL A 158 1.61 -4.37 0.84
C VAL A 158 2.59 -3.70 1.81
N PHE A 159 2.25 -2.52 2.30
CA PHE A 159 3.09 -1.77 3.22
C PHE A 159 3.25 -2.51 4.55
N ARG A 160 2.17 -3.04 5.13
CA ARG A 160 2.21 -3.89 6.33
C ARG A 160 3.17 -5.08 6.19
N ARG A 161 3.10 -5.81 5.07
CA ARG A 161 4.01 -6.95 4.82
C ARG A 161 5.47 -6.49 4.74
N TRP A 162 5.72 -5.38 4.06
CA TRP A 162 7.05 -4.79 4.00
C TRP A 162 7.56 -4.34 5.38
N LEU A 163 6.69 -3.78 6.23
CA LEU A 163 7.04 -3.46 7.62
C LEU A 163 7.44 -4.72 8.40
N LEU A 164 6.68 -5.81 8.28
CA LEU A 164 6.97 -7.08 8.93
C LEU A 164 8.31 -7.66 8.47
N ASP A 165 8.60 -7.63 7.17
CA ASP A 165 9.88 -8.11 6.62
C ASP A 165 11.06 -7.23 7.04
N THR A 166 10.85 -5.92 7.15
CA THR A 166 11.93 -4.93 7.39
C THR A 166 12.29 -4.79 8.86
N TYR A 167 11.28 -4.76 9.74
CA TYR A 167 11.46 -4.48 11.17
C TYR A 167 11.32 -5.73 12.03
N GLY A 168 10.64 -6.76 11.54
CA GLY A 168 10.32 -7.96 12.32
C GLY A 168 9.14 -7.73 13.28
N ILE A 169 8.32 -8.76 13.46
CA ILE A 169 7.08 -8.63 14.23
C ILE A 169 7.30 -8.27 15.70
N ASP A 170 8.31 -8.84 16.34
CA ASP A 170 8.56 -8.64 17.77
C ASP A 170 8.98 -7.20 18.05
N ALA A 171 9.78 -6.59 17.17
CA ALA A 171 10.13 -5.18 17.28
C ALA A 171 8.90 -4.28 17.13
N LEU A 172 8.03 -4.57 16.15
CA LEU A 172 6.81 -3.80 15.92
C LEU A 172 5.85 -3.84 17.12
N ARG A 173 5.85 -4.94 17.89
CA ARG A 173 4.99 -5.14 19.07
C ARG A 173 5.45 -4.41 20.32
N GLN A 174 6.65 -3.81 20.33
CA GLN A 174 7.18 -3.14 21.51
C GLN A 174 6.43 -1.85 21.85
N GLY A 175 6.39 -1.50 23.13
CA GLY A 175 5.82 -0.25 23.62
C GLY A 175 4.36 -0.06 23.20
N SER A 176 4.01 1.13 22.70
CA SER A 176 2.67 1.40 22.14
C SER A 176 2.48 0.88 20.71
N GLY A 177 3.51 0.22 20.15
CA GLY A 177 3.50 -0.34 18.81
C GLY A 177 3.70 0.69 17.70
N VAL A 178 3.01 0.50 16.57
CA VAL A 178 3.21 1.32 15.37
C VAL A 178 2.37 2.59 15.43
N LEU A 179 3.04 3.74 15.30
CA LEU A 179 2.38 5.04 15.19
C LEU A 179 2.09 5.35 13.71
N ASP A 180 0.84 5.22 13.28
CA ASP A 180 0.35 5.42 11.91
C ASP A 180 -0.07 6.89 11.69
N ILE A 181 0.82 7.69 11.11
CA ILE A 181 0.62 9.12 10.88
C ILE A 181 -0.18 9.35 9.60
N ALA A 182 -1.25 10.15 9.72
CA ALA A 182 -2.22 10.41 8.67
C ALA A 182 -2.72 9.10 8.04
N GLY A 183 -3.04 8.12 8.90
CA GLY A 183 -3.46 6.78 8.50
C GLY A 183 -4.80 6.72 7.77
N GLY A 184 -5.47 7.86 7.60
CA GLY A 184 -6.73 8.00 6.89
C GLY A 184 -7.86 7.20 7.51
N LYS A 185 -8.35 6.19 6.80
CA LYS A 185 -9.39 5.31 7.36
C LYS A 185 -8.87 4.38 8.47
N GLY A 186 -7.56 4.31 8.67
CA GLY A 186 -6.91 3.45 9.67
C GLY A 186 -6.74 1.99 9.22
N GLU A 187 -6.79 1.71 7.91
CA GLU A 187 -6.67 0.33 7.40
C GLU A 187 -5.34 -0.33 7.79
N LEU A 188 -4.22 0.40 7.74
CA LEU A 188 -2.90 -0.14 8.09
C LEU A 188 -2.84 -0.52 9.58
N ALA A 189 -3.17 0.41 10.47
CA ALA A 189 -3.23 0.16 11.90
C ALA A 189 -4.18 -0.98 12.26
N TRP A 190 -5.37 -1.02 11.64
CA TRP A 190 -6.33 -2.09 11.83
C TRP A 190 -5.76 -3.45 11.41
N GLU A 191 -5.10 -3.53 10.24
CA GLU A 191 -4.51 -4.78 9.77
C GLU A 191 -3.36 -5.24 10.67
N LEU A 192 -2.50 -4.34 11.14
CA LEU A 192 -1.43 -4.64 12.10
C LEU A 192 -2.02 -5.20 13.40
N LEU A 193 -3.06 -4.58 13.94
CA LEU A 193 -3.69 -5.03 15.17
C LEU A 193 -4.37 -6.39 15.01
N ASN A 194 -5.24 -6.56 14.01
CA ASN A 194 -6.12 -7.72 13.93
C ASN A 194 -5.48 -8.94 13.25
N LEU A 195 -4.52 -8.75 12.35
CA LEU A 195 -3.87 -9.82 11.59
C LEU A 195 -2.48 -10.16 12.15
N ASN A 196 -1.88 -9.25 12.89
CA ASN A 196 -0.53 -9.39 13.42
C ASN A 196 -0.43 -9.27 14.94
N ALA A 197 -1.50 -8.88 15.65
CA ALA A 197 -1.44 -8.56 17.08
C ALA A 197 -0.29 -7.56 17.37
N VAL A 198 -0.12 -6.58 16.48
CA VAL A 198 0.79 -5.45 16.62
C VAL A 198 -0.05 -4.26 17.07
N PRO A 199 0.15 -3.73 18.28
CA PRO A 199 -0.52 -2.51 18.71
C PRO A 199 -0.27 -1.38 17.70
N ALA A 200 -1.29 -0.56 17.47
CA ALA A 200 -1.18 0.55 16.55
C ALA A 200 -1.99 1.75 17.04
N VAL A 201 -1.42 2.93 16.84
CA VAL A 201 -2.01 4.23 17.19
C VAL A 201 -2.10 5.05 15.93
N VAL A 202 -3.30 5.50 15.56
CA VAL A 202 -3.53 6.34 14.37
C VAL A 202 -3.54 7.80 14.78
N VAL A 203 -2.67 8.62 14.18
CA VAL A 203 -2.72 10.08 14.29
C VAL A 203 -3.40 10.63 13.04
N GLU A 204 -4.67 10.95 13.14
CA GLU A 204 -5.49 11.37 12.00
C GLU A 204 -6.61 12.29 12.48
N PRO A 205 -6.80 13.48 11.90
CA PRO A 205 -7.88 14.37 12.33
C PRO A 205 -9.28 13.81 12.02
N ARG A 206 -9.41 13.01 10.95
CA ARG A 206 -10.70 12.45 10.50
C ARG A 206 -11.11 11.20 11.26
N LEU A 207 -12.39 10.87 11.16
CA LEU A 207 -12.93 9.60 11.64
C LEU A 207 -12.33 8.41 10.88
N LEU A 208 -12.09 7.33 11.61
CA LEU A 208 -11.63 6.06 11.07
C LEU A 208 -12.81 5.25 10.52
N ASP A 209 -12.55 4.36 9.57
CA ASP A 209 -13.58 3.51 8.95
C ASP A 209 -12.98 2.13 8.64
N PHE A 210 -13.39 1.14 9.42
CA PHE A 210 -12.88 -0.23 9.33
C PHE A 210 -13.79 -1.18 8.54
N SER A 211 -14.92 -0.70 7.99
CA SER A 211 -15.94 -1.54 7.33
C SER A 211 -15.34 -2.44 6.24
N SER A 212 -14.47 -1.87 5.41
CA SER A 212 -13.68 -2.55 4.36
C SER A 212 -12.83 -3.69 4.93
N CYS A 213 -12.04 -3.42 5.96
CA CYS A 213 -11.12 -4.39 6.54
C CYS A 213 -11.84 -5.47 7.35
N ALA A 214 -12.85 -5.10 8.14
CA ALA A 214 -13.70 -6.01 8.89
C ALA A 214 -14.45 -6.97 7.95
N GLY A 215 -15.00 -6.46 6.83
CA GLY A 215 -15.61 -7.29 5.79
C GLY A 215 -14.62 -8.29 5.21
N LYS A 216 -13.41 -7.86 4.84
CA LYS A 216 -12.35 -8.76 4.35
C LYS A 216 -11.99 -9.84 5.37
N PHE A 217 -11.94 -9.49 6.64
CA PHE A 217 -11.65 -10.43 7.73
C PHE A 217 -12.75 -11.48 7.88
N LYS A 218 -14.02 -11.05 7.98
CA LYS A 218 -15.20 -11.92 8.09
C LYS A 218 -15.26 -12.93 6.94
N TYR A 219 -14.95 -12.51 5.71
CA TYR A 219 -14.96 -13.39 4.54
C TYR A 219 -13.65 -14.18 4.33
N GLY A 220 -12.74 -14.17 5.32
CA GLY A 220 -11.47 -14.87 5.30
C GLY A 220 -10.52 -14.42 4.18
N ILE A 221 -10.71 -13.22 3.61
CA ILE A 221 -10.02 -12.77 2.39
C ILE A 221 -8.51 -12.76 2.58
N TYR A 222 -8.02 -12.36 3.75
CA TYR A 222 -6.58 -12.35 4.06
C TYR A 222 -5.94 -13.74 4.05
N TRP A 223 -6.69 -14.80 4.39
CA TRP A 223 -6.22 -16.18 4.42
C TRP A 223 -6.46 -16.94 3.10
N ARG A 224 -7.12 -16.34 2.11
CA ARG A 224 -7.40 -17.04 0.84
C ARG A 224 -6.14 -17.39 0.05
N ASN A 225 -5.07 -16.62 0.20
CA ASN A 225 -3.85 -16.79 -0.59
C ASN A 225 -2.71 -17.32 0.29
N PRO A 226 -2.30 -18.60 0.14
CA PRO A 226 -1.27 -19.22 0.98
C PRO A 226 0.08 -18.50 1.01
N ILE A 227 0.44 -17.76 -0.06
CA ILE A 227 1.70 -17.01 -0.10
C ILE A 227 1.78 -15.94 0.98
N PHE A 228 0.63 -15.47 1.48
CA PHE A 228 0.57 -14.44 2.51
C PHE A 228 0.41 -15.01 3.92
N HIS A 229 0.26 -16.33 4.08
CA HIS A 229 0.05 -16.96 5.40
C HIS A 229 1.21 -16.68 6.36
N ARG A 230 2.45 -16.58 5.86
CA ARG A 230 3.62 -16.20 6.68
C ARG A 230 3.51 -14.83 7.34
N TYR A 231 2.62 -13.97 6.85
CA TYR A 231 2.39 -12.62 7.37
C TYR A 231 1.14 -12.54 8.26
N LEU A 232 0.46 -13.66 8.52
CA LEU A 232 -0.73 -13.73 9.36
C LEU A 232 -0.32 -14.40 10.67
N HIS A 233 -0.46 -13.67 11.77
CA HIS A 233 -0.09 -14.16 13.10
C HIS A 233 -1.32 -14.35 13.99
N THR A 234 -2.50 -14.25 13.41
CA THR A 234 -3.79 -14.59 14.01
C THR A 234 -4.48 -15.63 13.13
N ALA A 235 -5.24 -16.52 13.77
CA ALA A 235 -6.03 -17.52 13.07
C ALA A 235 -7.20 -16.87 12.32
N CYS A 236 -7.66 -17.54 11.26
CA CYS A 236 -8.87 -17.15 10.55
C CYS A 236 -10.09 -17.57 11.38
N GLU A 237 -10.57 -16.67 12.23
CA GLU A 237 -11.76 -16.87 13.05
C GLU A 237 -12.80 -15.82 12.66
N PRO A 238 -13.64 -16.08 11.62
CA PRO A 238 -14.60 -15.10 11.09
C PRO A 238 -15.57 -14.54 12.12
N GLU A 239 -15.90 -15.33 13.15
CA GLU A 239 -16.81 -14.96 14.24
C GLU A 239 -16.13 -14.14 15.34
N ARG A 240 -14.80 -14.05 15.33
CA ARG A 240 -14.06 -13.29 16.33
C ARG A 240 -14.27 -11.79 16.09
N ALA A 241 -14.72 -11.09 17.13
CA ALA A 241 -14.78 -9.64 17.12
C ALA A 241 -13.39 -9.04 16.85
N THR A 242 -13.35 -8.02 16.00
CA THR A 242 -12.12 -7.32 15.65
C THR A 242 -11.90 -6.15 16.58
N LEU A 243 -10.64 -5.86 16.90
CA LEU A 243 -10.27 -4.76 17.77
C LEU A 243 -10.13 -3.45 16.97
N ALA A 244 -10.33 -2.33 17.65
CA ALA A 244 -10.10 -1.00 17.11
C ALA A 244 -8.72 -0.48 17.57
N PRO A 245 -7.91 0.12 16.69
CA PRO A 245 -6.67 0.80 17.09
C PRO A 245 -6.97 2.07 17.88
N PHE A 246 -6.00 2.53 18.68
CA PHE A 246 -6.08 3.85 19.31
C PHE A 246 -6.15 4.96 18.27
N HIS A 247 -6.95 5.98 18.53
CA HIS A 247 -7.12 7.14 17.65
C HIS A 247 -6.77 8.44 18.37
N LEU A 248 -5.72 9.08 17.89
CA LEU A 248 -5.34 10.44 18.24
C LEU A 248 -5.87 11.39 17.18
N ARG A 249 -6.99 12.06 17.49
CA ARG A 249 -7.55 13.11 16.63
C ARG A 249 -6.72 14.38 16.70
N LEU A 250 -5.61 14.37 15.99
CA LEU A 250 -4.65 15.47 15.89
C LEU A 250 -4.14 15.61 14.46
N LEU A 251 -3.70 16.82 14.10
CA LEU A 251 -2.79 17.02 12.99
C LEU A 251 -1.36 16.96 13.51
N LEU A 252 -0.51 16.18 12.86
CA LEU A 252 0.91 16.19 13.17
C LEU A 252 1.55 17.43 12.56
N GLU A 253 1.63 18.50 13.34
CA GLU A 253 2.22 19.80 13.00
C GLU A 253 3.42 20.13 13.92
N PRO A 254 4.25 21.15 13.62
CA PRO A 254 5.44 21.46 14.41
C PRO A 254 5.21 21.59 15.93
N PRO A 255 4.12 22.22 16.43
CA PRO A 255 3.84 22.27 17.87
C PRO A 255 3.60 20.88 18.50
N VAL A 256 2.90 20.00 17.78
CA VAL A 256 2.63 18.62 18.25
C VAL A 256 3.92 17.80 18.26
N VAL A 257 4.79 17.99 17.25
CA VAL A 257 6.12 17.34 17.22
C VAL A 257 6.97 17.81 18.41
N ALA A 258 7.06 19.11 18.64
CA ALA A 258 7.85 19.68 19.75
C ALA A 258 7.37 19.19 21.12
N TRP A 259 6.05 19.13 21.31
CA TRP A 259 5.42 18.58 22.52
C TRP A 259 5.73 17.09 22.70
N ALA A 260 5.54 16.29 21.65
CA ALA A 260 5.81 14.86 21.68
C ALA A 260 7.28 14.55 22.01
N THR A 261 8.21 15.38 21.55
CA THR A 261 9.66 15.16 21.71
C THR A 261 10.26 15.83 22.94
N GLY A 262 9.46 16.64 23.66
CA GLY A 262 9.90 17.32 24.89
C GLY A 262 10.91 18.44 24.65
N ARG A 263 10.91 19.04 23.45
CA ARG A 263 11.79 20.17 23.10
C ARG A 263 11.28 21.51 23.60
N GLU A 264 9.98 21.60 23.86
CA GLU A 264 9.37 22.70 24.59
C GLU A 264 8.84 22.14 25.92
N GLU A 265 8.96 22.91 27.00
CA GLU A 265 8.19 22.60 28.22
C GLU A 265 6.73 22.54 27.78
N PRO A 266 5.97 21.47 28.13
CA PRO A 266 4.54 21.52 27.94
C PRO A 266 4.09 22.82 28.61
N PRO A 267 3.21 23.62 28.00
CA PRO A 267 2.59 24.70 28.75
C PRO A 267 2.10 24.07 30.06
N ALA A 268 2.15 24.81 31.16
CA ALA A 268 1.63 24.34 32.45
C ALA A 268 0.16 23.82 32.34
N GLU A 269 -0.45 24.04 31.17
CA GLU A 269 -1.74 23.63 30.62
C GLU A 269 -1.61 22.58 29.46
N GLY A 270 -0.80 21.52 29.59
CA GLY A 270 -0.64 20.51 28.52
C GLY A 270 -1.94 19.85 28.06
N ASP A 271 -2.92 19.73 28.96
CA ASP A 271 -4.28 19.27 28.63
C ASP A 271 -5.08 20.31 27.82
N GLU A 272 -4.86 21.61 28.04
CA GLU A 272 -5.54 22.68 27.31
C GLU A 272 -5.04 22.78 25.86
N ALA A 273 -3.72 22.72 25.67
CA ALA A 273 -3.12 22.68 24.34
C ALA A 273 -3.58 21.44 23.55
N PHE A 274 -3.58 20.27 24.18
CA PHE A 274 -4.09 19.04 23.59
C PHE A 274 -5.58 19.13 23.25
N ALA A 275 -6.40 19.71 24.14
CA ALA A 275 -7.81 19.95 23.89
C ALA A 275 -8.03 20.90 22.71
N ALA A 276 -7.23 21.96 22.59
CA ALA A 276 -7.28 22.90 21.48
C ALA A 276 -6.94 22.23 20.14
N TRP A 277 -5.86 21.44 20.08
CA TRP A 277 -5.51 20.68 18.88
C TRP A 277 -6.58 19.65 18.50
N THR A 278 -7.14 18.96 19.49
CA THR A 278 -8.23 18.00 19.27
C THR A 278 -9.49 18.68 18.75
N ARG A 279 -9.81 19.88 19.26
CA ARG A 279 -10.95 20.67 18.78
C ARG A 279 -10.74 21.10 17.33
N ARG A 280 -9.55 21.58 16.97
CA ARG A 280 -9.19 21.94 15.59
C ARG A 280 -9.23 20.73 14.67
N ALA A 281 -8.73 19.57 15.10
CA ALA A 281 -8.80 18.35 14.30
C ALA A 281 -10.26 17.95 14.00
N ARG A 282 -11.17 18.12 14.96
CA ARG A 282 -12.60 17.82 14.80
C ARG A 282 -13.34 18.82 13.91
N SER A 283 -12.85 20.05 13.76
CA SER A 283 -13.49 21.07 12.90
C SER A 283 -13.07 20.96 11.43
N LEU A 284 -12.13 20.08 11.10
CA LEU A 284 -11.66 19.92 9.72
C LEU A 284 -12.58 19.02 8.90
N GLN A 285 -12.88 19.48 7.69
CA GLN A 285 -13.66 18.74 6.71
C GLN A 285 -12.87 18.51 5.42
N TRP A 286 -13.14 17.37 4.78
CA TRP A 286 -12.55 17.06 3.49
C TRP A 286 -13.40 17.63 2.36
N THR A 287 -12.86 18.64 1.68
CA THR A 287 -13.47 19.23 0.48
C THR A 287 -12.78 18.71 -0.78
N ARG A 288 -13.28 19.10 -1.96
CA ARG A 288 -12.61 18.81 -3.24
C ARG A 288 -11.20 19.42 -3.33
N ARG A 289 -10.86 20.37 -2.45
CA ARG A 289 -9.55 21.04 -2.38
C ARG A 289 -8.64 20.48 -1.26
N GLY A 290 -9.02 19.36 -0.62
CA GLY A 290 -8.28 18.76 0.49
C GLY A 290 -8.94 19.02 1.85
N LEU A 291 -8.16 19.05 2.91
CA LEU A 291 -8.64 19.28 4.28
C LEU A 291 -8.74 20.79 4.57
N HIS A 292 -9.92 21.29 4.94
CA HIS A 292 -10.19 22.72 5.22
C HIS A 292 -10.96 22.88 6.53
N GLU A 293 -10.78 24.01 7.21
CA GLU A 293 -11.60 24.43 8.36
C GLU A 293 -12.93 24.98 7.82
N GLU A 294 -14.04 24.78 8.55
CA GLU A 294 -15.29 25.47 8.23
C GLU A 294 -15.08 26.99 8.38
N GLU A 295 -15.16 27.74 7.27
CA GLU A 295 -15.44 29.17 7.34
C GLU A 295 -16.88 29.31 7.83
N PHE A 296 -17.05 29.59 9.13
CA PHE A 296 -18.31 30.10 9.63
C PHE A 296 -18.53 31.47 8.99
N GLU A 297 -19.28 31.53 7.88
CA GLU A 297 -19.95 32.77 7.50
C GLU A 297 -20.91 33.10 8.65
N GLU A 298 -20.53 34.08 9.46
CA GLU A 298 -21.47 34.72 10.39
C GLU A 298 -22.69 35.13 9.58
N ALA A 299 -23.85 34.55 9.92
CA ALA A 299 -25.13 34.96 9.38
C ALA A 299 -25.39 36.43 9.77
N GLY A 300 -24.90 37.35 8.94
CA GLY A 300 -25.28 38.75 8.98
C GLY A 300 -26.78 38.88 8.71
N PRO A 301 -27.48 39.82 9.37
CA PRO A 301 -28.92 39.93 9.26
C PRO A 301 -29.29 40.31 7.83
N GLY A 302 -30.27 39.58 7.28
CA GLY A 302 -30.72 39.74 5.91
C GLY A 302 -31.17 41.17 5.59
N SER A 303 -30.79 41.62 4.41
CA SER A 303 -31.51 42.65 3.68
C SER A 303 -31.76 42.15 2.27
N SER A 304 -32.99 41.71 2.06
CA SER A 304 -33.61 41.47 0.78
C SER A 304 -33.72 42.78 0.00
N GLU A 305 -33.12 42.86 -1.19
CA GLU A 305 -33.68 43.66 -2.28
C GLU A 305 -33.49 42.90 -3.59
N HIS A 306 -34.61 42.46 -4.16
CA HIS A 306 -34.75 42.04 -5.54
C HIS A 306 -34.85 43.29 -6.41
N GLU A 307 -34.03 43.40 -7.44
CA GLU A 307 -34.40 44.12 -8.66
C GLU A 307 -34.07 43.31 -9.90
N VAL A 308 -35.01 43.36 -10.85
CA VAL A 308 -35.14 42.54 -12.05
C VAL A 308 -34.87 43.42 -13.26
N ALA A 309 -33.97 43.02 -14.17
CA ALA A 309 -33.94 43.46 -15.57
C ALA A 309 -33.00 42.52 -16.36
N SER A 310 -33.53 41.58 -17.15
CA SER A 310 -33.91 41.70 -18.58
C SER A 310 -32.79 41.28 -19.55
N ASP A 311 -32.84 39.99 -19.90
CA ASP A 311 -32.79 39.41 -21.26
C ASP A 311 -32.04 40.16 -22.39
N ILE A 312 -30.90 39.62 -22.83
CA ILE A 312 -30.62 39.29 -24.25
C ILE A 312 -29.42 38.34 -24.34
N GLY A 313 -29.67 37.13 -24.85
CA GLY A 313 -28.69 36.05 -24.98
C GLY A 313 -27.68 36.23 -26.11
N LEU A 314 -26.66 35.37 -26.09
CA LEU A 314 -26.17 34.59 -27.24
C LEU A 314 -25.00 33.66 -26.80
N GLY A 315 -25.30 32.35 -26.77
CA GLY A 315 -24.45 31.28 -27.31
C GLY A 315 -23.10 30.96 -26.65
N GLY A 316 -23.09 29.95 -25.78
CA GLY A 316 -21.87 29.23 -25.39
C GLY A 316 -22.16 28.12 -24.39
N THR A 317 -22.65 26.97 -24.86
CA THR A 317 -22.93 25.79 -24.04
C THR A 317 -21.64 25.15 -23.51
N GLY A 318 -21.17 25.66 -22.37
CA GLY A 318 -20.24 24.97 -21.49
C GLY A 318 -20.96 23.80 -20.81
N GLY A 319 -20.82 22.61 -21.38
CA GLY A 319 -21.35 21.37 -20.78
C GLY A 319 -20.70 21.12 -19.42
N GLY A 320 -21.56 21.07 -18.39
CA GLY A 320 -21.21 20.89 -16.99
C GLY A 320 -20.36 19.64 -16.74
N CYS A 321 -19.34 19.81 -15.91
CA CYS A 321 -18.56 18.71 -15.34
C CYS A 321 -19.31 18.08 -14.17
N GLU A 322 -20.37 17.34 -14.48
CA GLU A 322 -20.92 16.35 -13.56
C GLU A 322 -20.05 15.09 -13.66
N GLY A 323 -19.18 14.91 -12.68
CA GLY A 323 -18.27 13.77 -12.64
C GLY A 323 -17.73 13.58 -11.25
N SER A 324 -18.59 13.05 -10.37
CA SER A 324 -18.27 12.67 -9.00
C SER A 324 -16.98 11.86 -8.93
N CYS A 325 -16.07 12.30 -8.07
CA CYS A 325 -14.95 11.50 -7.58
C CYS A 325 -15.51 10.42 -6.63
N SER A 326 -16.23 9.45 -7.19
CA SER A 326 -16.52 8.20 -6.51
C SER A 326 -15.27 7.33 -6.60
N ASP A 327 -14.70 7.04 -5.43
CA ASP A 327 -13.66 6.04 -5.24
C ASP A 327 -14.23 4.66 -5.61
N GLY A 328 -14.22 4.36 -6.91
CA GLY A 328 -14.66 3.11 -7.49
C GLY A 328 -13.69 1.97 -7.15
N ASN A 329 -13.80 1.49 -5.92
CA ASN A 329 -13.24 0.23 -5.46
C ASN A 329 -14.10 -0.90 -6.03
N ASP A 330 -13.90 -1.22 -7.31
CA ASP A 330 -14.45 -2.43 -7.89
C ASP A 330 -13.79 -3.62 -7.16
N GLY A 331 -14.47 -4.14 -6.14
CA GLY A 331 -14.08 -5.40 -5.54
C GLY A 331 -14.15 -6.55 -6.57
N PRO A 332 -13.64 -7.74 -6.21
CA PRO A 332 -13.46 -8.82 -7.15
C PRO A 332 -14.82 -9.27 -7.72
N PRO A 333 -14.94 -9.45 -9.05
CA PRO A 333 -16.18 -9.91 -9.66
C PRO A 333 -16.49 -11.34 -9.20
N GLY A 334 -17.73 -11.59 -8.77
CA GLY A 334 -18.30 -12.94 -8.68
C GLY A 334 -18.50 -13.53 -7.28
N VAL A 335 -18.65 -12.74 -6.22
CA VAL A 335 -19.12 -13.27 -4.91
C VAL A 335 -20.66 -13.21 -4.87
N PRO A 336 -21.39 -14.35 -4.82
CA PRO A 336 -22.83 -14.32 -4.60
C PRO A 336 -23.13 -13.76 -3.20
N GLY A 337 -23.90 -12.67 -3.11
CA GLY A 337 -24.28 -12.03 -1.84
C GLY A 337 -23.32 -10.96 -1.30
N TRP A 338 -22.27 -10.60 -2.05
CA TRP A 338 -21.47 -9.40 -1.76
C TRP A 338 -22.00 -8.23 -2.59
N GLU A 339 -22.72 -7.33 -1.94
CA GLU A 339 -23.03 -6.01 -2.49
C GLU A 339 -22.00 -5.01 -1.93
N ASP A 340 -21.40 -4.19 -2.79
CA ASP A 340 -20.53 -3.11 -2.33
C ASP A 340 -21.40 -2.09 -1.56
N PRO A 341 -21.20 -1.90 -0.25
CA PRO A 341 -22.01 -0.97 0.54
C PRO A 341 -21.91 0.49 0.04
N ARG A 342 -20.94 0.79 -0.82
CA ARG A 342 -20.70 2.13 -1.39
C ARG A 342 -21.33 2.33 -2.77
N LYS A 343 -22.02 1.33 -3.33
CA LYS A 343 -22.57 1.39 -4.69
C LYS A 343 -23.67 2.45 -4.84
N ASP A 344 -24.37 2.76 -3.76
CA ASP A 344 -25.58 3.59 -3.83
C ASP A 344 -25.44 4.99 -3.20
N GLY A 345 -24.26 5.35 -2.66
CA GLY A 345 -24.03 6.71 -2.12
C GLY A 345 -25.05 7.15 -1.05
N LYS A 346 -25.75 6.20 -0.42
CA LYS A 346 -26.72 6.42 0.64
C LYS A 346 -26.11 6.01 1.98
N ASP A 347 -26.50 6.76 2.99
CA ASP A 347 -25.98 6.83 4.35
C ASP A 347 -25.59 5.47 4.95
N ALA A 348 -24.48 5.46 5.67
CA ALA A 348 -23.98 4.31 6.40
C ALA A 348 -25.08 3.77 7.34
N PRO A 349 -25.38 2.45 7.32
CA PRO A 349 -26.28 1.83 8.29
C PRO A 349 -25.74 1.91 9.74
N PRO A 350 -26.60 1.82 10.77
CA PRO A 350 -26.39 2.36 12.12
C PRO A 350 -25.43 1.60 13.06
N ASP A 351 -24.63 0.66 12.57
CA ASP A 351 -23.65 -0.06 13.38
C ASP A 351 -22.22 0.40 13.00
N ASP A 352 -21.91 1.63 13.41
CA ASP A 352 -20.66 2.38 13.20
C ASP A 352 -19.57 1.99 14.22
N PRO A 353 -18.31 1.71 13.84
CA PRO A 353 -17.22 1.68 14.82
C PRO A 353 -16.42 3.01 14.89
N GLY A 354 -16.86 4.06 14.18
CA GLY A 354 -16.05 5.18 13.73
C GLY A 354 -15.64 6.23 14.77
N ASP A 355 -14.59 5.93 15.53
CA ASP A 355 -13.47 6.81 15.88
C ASP A 355 -12.29 6.03 16.51
N GLY A 356 -12.20 4.71 16.29
CA GLY A 356 -11.19 3.88 16.96
C GLY A 356 -11.36 3.87 18.48
N GLU A 357 -10.29 3.55 19.22
CA GLU A 357 -10.26 3.83 20.65
C GLU A 357 -9.75 5.27 20.86
N VAL A 358 -10.65 6.24 20.99
CA VAL A 358 -10.25 7.65 21.12
C VAL A 358 -9.48 7.91 22.39
N VAL A 359 -8.32 8.54 22.21
CA VAL A 359 -7.46 8.99 23.30
C VAL A 359 -7.90 10.39 23.72
N ALA A 360 -8.34 10.52 24.97
CA ALA A 360 -8.94 11.76 25.49
C ALA A 360 -8.01 12.58 26.40
N SER A 361 -6.91 12.02 26.91
CA SER A 361 -5.98 12.74 27.78
C SER A 361 -4.64 13.03 27.10
N ALA A 362 -4.06 14.20 27.42
CA ALA A 362 -2.75 14.58 26.89
C ALA A 362 -1.66 13.64 27.41
N SER A 363 -1.76 13.20 28.67
CA SER A 363 -0.81 12.27 29.29
C SER A 363 -0.78 10.91 28.59
N GLN A 364 -1.94 10.35 28.26
CA GLN A 364 -2.05 9.09 27.53
C GLN A 364 -1.55 9.26 26.10
N ALA A 365 -1.94 10.34 25.42
CA ALA A 365 -1.47 10.66 24.08
C ALA A 365 0.07 10.77 24.03
N LEU A 366 0.66 11.47 25.00
CA LEU A 366 2.11 11.64 25.08
C LEU A 366 2.84 10.31 25.31
N ALA A 367 2.31 9.45 26.19
CA ALA A 367 2.84 8.11 26.42
C ALA A 367 2.79 7.29 25.12
N LEU A 368 1.64 7.27 24.43
CA LEU A 368 1.48 6.55 23.16
C LEU A 368 2.46 7.06 22.08
N LEU A 369 2.68 8.36 21.98
CA LEU A 369 3.61 8.95 21.01
C LEU A 369 5.07 8.60 21.33
N ARG A 370 5.49 8.69 22.59
CA ARG A 370 6.89 8.47 23.01
C ARG A 370 7.28 7.00 23.08
N ASP A 371 6.36 6.15 23.49
CA ASP A 371 6.60 4.73 23.68
C ASP A 371 6.39 3.91 22.40
N CYS A 372 6.14 4.55 21.25
CA CYS A 372 5.97 3.83 19.98
C CYS A 372 7.23 3.04 19.60
N SER A 373 7.04 1.87 19.00
CA SER A 373 8.14 1.08 18.45
C SER A 373 8.69 1.71 17.18
N MET A 374 7.83 2.31 16.35
CA MET A 374 8.20 2.98 15.11
C MET A 374 7.14 3.97 14.64
N VAL A 375 7.54 4.86 13.72
CA VAL A 375 6.62 5.77 13.01
C VAL A 375 6.38 5.25 11.60
N ALA A 376 5.12 5.01 11.23
CA ALA A 376 4.71 4.61 9.90
C ALA A 376 3.80 5.69 9.29
N ALA A 377 3.88 5.89 7.98
CA ALA A 377 2.97 6.81 7.31
C ALA A 377 2.79 6.40 5.84
N LEU A 378 1.59 5.95 5.48
CA LEU A 378 1.26 5.54 4.11
C LEU A 378 0.47 6.64 3.41
N HIS A 379 1.12 7.37 2.50
CA HIS A 379 0.54 8.53 1.83
C HIS A 379 0.08 9.63 2.80
N PRO A 380 0.94 10.09 3.73
CA PRO A 380 0.57 11.13 4.68
C PRO A 380 0.46 12.48 3.99
N ASP A 381 -0.78 12.89 3.71
CA ASP A 381 -1.07 14.19 3.17
C ASP A 381 -0.63 15.28 4.15
N GLN A 382 0.15 16.26 3.66
CA GLN A 382 0.73 17.40 4.40
C GLN A 382 1.72 17.01 5.53
N ALA A 383 1.55 15.86 6.19
CA ALA A 383 2.29 15.43 7.37
C ALA A 383 3.59 14.65 7.08
N ALA A 384 3.94 14.41 5.80
CA ALA A 384 5.12 13.60 5.44
C ALA A 384 6.43 14.06 6.11
N GLU A 385 6.72 15.36 6.05
CA GLU A 385 7.90 15.97 6.68
C GLU A 385 7.85 15.84 8.20
N HIS A 386 6.67 16.06 8.79
CA HIS A 386 6.48 16.07 10.23
C HIS A 386 6.57 14.65 10.81
N ALA A 387 6.14 13.63 10.06
CA ALA A 387 6.33 12.23 10.41
C ALA A 387 7.83 11.86 10.46
N VAL A 388 8.60 12.29 9.47
CA VAL A 388 10.07 12.08 9.45
C VAL A 388 10.73 12.84 10.60
N ALA A 389 10.35 14.11 10.82
CA ALA A 389 10.87 14.92 11.91
C ALA A 389 10.61 14.27 13.29
N LEU A 390 9.37 13.87 13.55
CA LEU A 390 8.99 13.18 14.79
C LEU A 390 9.85 11.95 15.03
N ALA A 391 10.01 11.09 14.02
CA ALA A 391 10.81 9.87 14.15
C ALA A 391 12.29 10.17 14.44
N LEU A 392 12.89 11.12 13.73
CA LEU A 392 14.29 11.53 13.93
C LEU A 392 14.50 12.12 15.32
N GLU A 393 13.54 12.89 15.83
CA GLU A 393 13.63 13.50 17.16
C GLU A 393 13.43 12.49 18.28
N LEU A 394 12.47 11.56 18.14
CA LEU A 394 12.28 10.44 19.08
C LEU A 394 13.34 9.36 18.95
N ARG A 395 14.22 9.43 17.92
CA ARG A 395 15.19 8.40 17.55
C ARG A 395 14.53 7.04 17.36
N ARG A 396 13.36 7.03 16.73
CA ARG A 396 12.61 5.82 16.39
C ARG A 396 12.88 5.42 14.94
N PRO A 397 12.88 4.11 14.64
CA PRO A 397 12.79 3.66 13.25
C PRO A 397 11.52 4.22 12.60
N PHE A 398 11.53 4.39 11.28
CA PHE A 398 10.37 4.88 10.57
C PHE A 398 10.28 4.39 9.13
N ALA A 399 9.06 4.41 8.60
CA ALA A 399 8.80 4.22 7.17
C ALA A 399 7.69 5.16 6.70
N VAL A 400 8.00 5.99 5.71
CA VAL A 400 7.09 7.00 5.16
C VAL A 400 7.00 6.81 3.64
N VAL A 401 5.77 6.67 3.12
CA VAL A 401 5.49 6.64 1.69
C VAL A 401 4.87 7.98 1.31
N PRO A 402 5.64 9.01 0.94
CA PRO A 402 5.08 10.30 0.60
C PRO A 402 4.28 10.24 -0.71
N CYS A 403 3.24 11.05 -0.78
CA CYS A 403 2.41 11.19 -1.97
C CYS A 403 2.42 12.62 -2.50
N CYS A 404 2.03 13.61 -1.72
CA CYS A 404 1.69 14.94 -2.21
C CYS A 404 2.73 15.99 -1.80
N VAL A 405 3.07 16.88 -2.74
CA VAL A 405 4.13 17.89 -2.57
C VAL A 405 3.65 19.08 -1.72
N TYR A 406 2.40 19.51 -1.95
CA TYR A 406 1.80 20.69 -1.32
C TYR A 406 2.69 21.95 -1.41
N SER A 407 3.27 22.22 -2.59
CA SER A 407 4.24 23.30 -2.80
C SER A 407 3.73 24.70 -2.42
N ALA A 408 2.42 24.95 -2.54
CA ALA A 408 1.79 26.20 -2.12
C ALA A 408 1.76 26.37 -0.59
N GLN A 409 1.56 25.27 0.15
CA GLN A 409 1.51 25.29 1.62
C GLN A 409 2.91 25.21 2.24
N PHE A 410 3.87 24.61 1.54
CA PHE A 410 5.26 24.48 1.99
C PHE A 410 6.24 25.20 1.06
N PRO A 411 6.10 26.53 0.85
CA PRO A 411 6.92 27.28 -0.11
C PRO A 411 8.38 27.42 0.34
N ARG A 412 8.70 27.07 1.59
CA ARG A 412 10.05 27.13 2.18
C ARG A 412 10.85 25.84 1.99
N ARG A 413 10.24 24.74 1.54
CA ARG A 413 10.98 23.48 1.29
C ARG A 413 12.02 23.67 0.19
N ARG A 414 13.22 23.15 0.42
CA ARG A 414 14.34 23.21 -0.52
C ARG A 414 14.98 21.83 -0.66
N THR A 415 15.26 21.40 -1.88
CA THR A 415 16.07 20.20 -2.13
C THR A 415 17.49 20.39 -1.60
N PRO A 416 18.31 19.33 -1.46
CA PRO A 416 19.71 19.46 -1.06
C PRO A 416 20.52 20.43 -1.95
N GLY A 417 20.16 20.57 -3.23
CA GLY A 417 20.75 21.55 -4.15
C GLY A 417 20.21 22.98 -4.02
N GLY A 418 19.33 23.26 -3.06
CA GLY A 418 18.75 24.59 -2.81
C GLY A 418 17.57 24.97 -3.70
N ALA A 419 17.08 24.07 -4.56
CA ALA A 419 15.94 24.34 -5.44
C ALA A 419 14.60 24.22 -4.68
N PRO A 420 13.56 25.00 -5.04
CA PRO A 420 12.24 24.85 -4.42
C PRO A 420 11.60 23.50 -4.75
N VAL A 421 10.99 22.86 -3.75
CA VAL A 421 10.33 21.55 -3.91
C VAL A 421 8.99 21.71 -4.62
N ARG A 422 8.90 21.22 -5.87
CA ARG A 422 7.70 21.36 -6.73
C ARG A 422 7.23 20.05 -7.31
N THR A 423 8.11 19.07 -7.48
CA THR A 423 7.82 17.76 -8.04
C THR A 423 7.80 16.67 -6.97
N TYR A 424 7.32 15.48 -7.34
CA TYR A 424 7.37 14.31 -6.47
C TYR A 424 8.79 13.87 -6.17
N ASP A 425 9.69 13.93 -7.16
CA ASP A 425 11.11 13.59 -6.95
C ASP A 425 11.80 14.63 -6.06
N ASP A 426 11.50 15.92 -6.22
CA ASP A 426 12.03 16.97 -5.32
C ASP A 426 11.61 16.71 -3.86
N LEU A 427 10.38 16.24 -3.64
CA LEU A 427 9.88 15.91 -2.31
C LEU A 427 10.65 14.72 -1.72
N LEU A 428 10.92 13.69 -2.52
CA LEU A 428 11.69 12.53 -2.08
C LEU A 428 13.12 12.93 -1.72
N ASP A 429 13.77 13.74 -2.57
CA ASP A 429 15.13 14.23 -2.33
C ASP A 429 15.21 15.15 -1.11
N TYR A 430 14.20 16.00 -0.91
CA TYR A 430 14.08 16.84 0.28
C TYR A 430 13.98 16.01 1.57
N LEU A 431 13.02 15.08 1.62
CA LEU A 431 12.79 14.25 2.81
C LEU A 431 13.98 13.32 3.08
N GLN A 432 14.58 12.74 2.04
CA GLN A 432 15.78 11.92 2.17
C GLN A 432 16.99 12.76 2.61
N GLY A 433 17.06 14.03 2.23
CA GLY A 433 18.09 14.96 2.68
C GLY A 433 17.99 15.40 4.14
N MET A 434 16.90 15.07 4.85
CA MET A 434 16.75 15.41 6.27
C MET A 434 17.75 14.66 7.17
N ASP A 435 18.18 13.47 6.77
CA ASP A 435 19.25 12.72 7.44
C ASP A 435 19.93 11.75 6.45
N PRO A 436 21.27 11.70 6.37
CA PRO A 436 21.99 10.89 5.40
C PRO A 436 21.74 9.37 5.53
N ARG A 437 21.20 8.92 6.67
CA ARG A 437 20.88 7.50 6.92
C ARG A 437 19.53 7.09 6.33
N ILE A 438 18.73 8.03 5.82
CA ILE A 438 17.43 7.73 5.24
C ILE A 438 17.61 6.96 3.93
N ARG A 439 17.05 5.76 3.90
CA ARG A 439 17.06 4.88 2.74
C ARG A 439 15.79 5.02 1.93
N ARG A 440 15.84 4.64 0.65
CA ARG A 440 14.73 4.72 -0.30
C ARG A 440 14.55 3.38 -1.01
N GLU A 441 13.32 2.86 -1.03
CA GLU A 441 12.93 1.66 -1.77
C GLU A 441 11.59 1.90 -2.50
N HIS A 442 11.18 1.01 -3.40
CA HIS A 442 9.88 1.05 -4.07
C HIS A 442 9.03 -0.19 -3.73
N LEU A 443 7.82 0.05 -3.23
CA LEU A 443 6.85 -0.97 -2.89
C LEU A 443 6.09 -1.49 -4.12
N ASP A 444 5.62 -2.74 -4.04
CA ASP A 444 4.89 -3.42 -5.12
C ASP A 444 3.39 -3.04 -5.17
N PHE A 445 3.11 -1.77 -5.45
CA PHE A 445 1.77 -1.28 -5.79
C PHE A 445 1.83 -0.12 -6.80
N GLU A 446 0.70 0.17 -7.45
CA GLU A 446 0.61 1.21 -8.47
C GLU A 446 0.50 2.62 -7.84
N GLY A 447 1.08 3.62 -8.51
CA GLY A 447 1.08 5.01 -8.05
C GLY A 447 2.38 5.38 -7.33
N LYS A 448 2.27 6.23 -6.31
CA LYS A 448 3.43 6.75 -5.55
C LYS A 448 3.87 5.70 -4.53
N SER A 449 4.86 4.89 -4.90
CA SER A 449 5.27 3.71 -4.13
C SER A 449 6.65 3.80 -3.49
N ALA A 450 7.34 4.95 -3.60
CA ALA A 450 8.62 5.12 -2.94
C ALA A 450 8.42 5.20 -1.42
N VAL A 451 9.11 4.35 -0.67
CA VAL A 451 9.19 4.39 0.79
C VAL A 451 10.54 4.96 1.21
N LEU A 452 10.52 5.96 2.08
CA LEU A 452 11.68 6.50 2.78
C LEU A 452 11.70 5.93 4.20
N PHE A 453 12.84 5.39 4.64
CA PHE A 453 12.86 4.65 5.88
C PHE A 453 14.22 4.61 6.60
N MET A 454 14.16 4.31 7.89
CA MET A 454 15.30 4.02 8.77
C MET A 454 14.98 2.83 9.67
N THR A 455 15.91 1.88 9.76
CA THR A 455 15.85 0.75 10.72
C THR A 455 16.24 1.17 12.12
N ALA A 456 16.02 0.28 13.10
CA ALA A 456 16.46 0.49 14.47
C ALA A 456 17.98 0.73 14.57
N GLY A 457 18.79 0.02 13.76
CA GLY A 457 20.23 0.26 13.67
C GLY A 457 20.58 1.65 13.12
N ASP A 458 19.88 2.07 12.06
CA ASP A 458 20.03 3.42 11.50
C ASP A 458 19.69 4.47 12.58
N ALA A 459 18.56 4.33 13.29
CA ALA A 459 18.09 5.27 14.31
C ALA A 459 19.04 5.36 15.53
N ALA A 460 19.56 4.22 16.00
CA ALA A 460 20.47 4.14 17.15
C ALA A 460 21.83 4.81 16.89
N SER A 461 22.29 4.81 15.63
CA SER A 461 23.60 5.35 15.23
C SER A 461 23.73 6.88 15.39
N ALA A 462 22.64 7.59 15.75
CA ALA A 462 22.64 9.06 15.92
C ALA A 462 23.53 9.54 17.09
N GLY A 463 23.86 8.63 18.02
CA GLY A 463 24.57 8.93 19.27
C GLY A 463 26.08 9.14 19.12
N SER A 464 26.74 8.51 18.14
CA SER A 464 28.20 8.64 17.96
C SER A 464 28.58 9.96 17.29
N ASP A 465 27.86 10.33 16.22
CA ASP A 465 28.32 11.37 15.31
C ASP A 465 28.07 12.79 15.84
N ARG A 466 26.98 13.00 16.59
CA ARG A 466 26.67 14.30 17.22
C ARG A 466 27.56 14.61 18.42
N GLN A 467 28.05 13.58 19.13
CA GLN A 467 29.01 13.75 20.23
C GLN A 467 30.38 14.16 19.65
N THR A 468 30.83 13.50 18.58
CA THR A 468 32.09 13.86 17.92
C THR A 468 32.08 15.25 17.29
N ASP A 469 30.94 15.72 16.77
CA ASP A 469 30.84 17.05 16.16
C ASP A 469 30.78 18.17 17.21
N ARG A 470 30.11 17.93 18.35
CA ARG A 470 30.16 18.82 19.52
C ARG A 470 31.54 18.87 20.17
N ASP A 471 32.23 17.73 20.27
CA ASP A 471 33.57 17.66 20.84
C ASP A 471 34.62 18.29 19.91
N ARG A 472 34.47 18.15 18.58
CA ARG A 472 35.28 18.89 17.60
C ARG A 472 35.05 20.39 17.66
N GLN A 473 33.82 20.86 17.82
CA GLN A 473 33.51 22.29 17.96
C GLN A 473 33.94 22.88 19.31
N ARG A 474 34.12 22.04 20.35
CA ARG A 474 34.70 22.44 21.65
C ARG A 474 36.23 22.45 21.66
N GLN A 475 36.89 21.73 20.75
CA GLN A 475 38.35 21.73 20.62
C GLN A 475 38.88 22.83 19.68
N THR A 476 38.00 23.49 18.93
CA THR A 476 38.32 24.60 18.01
C THR A 476 37.95 25.99 18.53
N LYS A 477 37.43 26.08 19.76
CA LYS A 477 37.26 27.32 20.54
C LYS A 477 38.16 27.25 21.76
#